data_AF-A0A1X0N352-F1
#
_entry.id   AF-A0A1X0N352-F1
#
_cell.length_a   1.000
_cell.length_b   1.000
_cell.length_c   1.000
_cell.angle_alpha   90.00
_cell.angle_beta   90.00
_cell.angle_gamma   90.00
#
_symmetry.space_group_name_H-M   'P 1'
#
loop_
_entity.id
_entity.type
_entity.pdbx_description
1 polymer ?
#
loop_
_entity_poly.entity_id
_entity_poly.type
_entity_poly.pdbx_seq_one_letter_code
_entity_poly.pdbx_strand_id
1 'polypeptide(L)'
;MDDDIDSAVERFLLDDKLTKLCDTLRTGEDILDMISLTENQHSDVLAWLFDPREGHGQGDQIVRDLLLGAARIYSEDYSLDGRGTTARFLAAWPASRIRTASFGSVFVARELGMSADERVDLFVIDPVNEFVLLIENKARLAHNSDQLDRYRESWMRTVNGVAHLRGFSSVFIALDREFTGDDRYDLPSSGHWLHMGYDWLKSSADRALLHVERGNAAARLVVTYCNRQTDWESPTTRQAISLAVDLHEAHQSAIREMLEGSTTRLEKAWVESRTDHRMMFRLQNKAVISLMRETQGMASVKETLLGKVSGLARERVNHSRGWLAVGPAGWEKHDSDYGWPVYFNVICSEGAKVRYDLSLIWDINGAENDESAYELREKLKSFDAAFAKHPESDRRRVVIQKGLTSSELASCLELSMAKLKALA
;
A
#
# COMPACT_ATOMS: atom_id res chain seq x y z
N MET A 1 -29.07 -2.18 -30.82
CA MET A 1 -29.75 -3.42 -30.40
C MET A 1 -29.33 -3.56 -28.96
N ASP A 2 -30.13 -3.04 -28.03
CA ASP A 2 -29.85 -3.18 -26.61
C ASP A 2 -29.97 -4.67 -26.29
N ASP A 3 -28.88 -5.28 -25.85
CA ASP A 3 -28.92 -6.62 -25.31
C ASP A 3 -29.89 -6.60 -24.12
N ASP A 4 -30.83 -7.53 -24.13
CA ASP A 4 -31.66 -7.83 -22.98
C ASP A 4 -30.75 -8.04 -21.74
N ILE A 5 -31.05 -7.33 -20.66
CA ILE A 5 -30.19 -7.30 -19.47
C ILE A 5 -30.04 -8.68 -18.85
N ASP A 6 -31.09 -9.50 -18.93
CA ASP A 6 -31.09 -10.88 -18.45
C ASP A 6 -30.11 -11.72 -19.26
N SER A 7 -30.16 -11.60 -20.59
CA SER A 7 -29.22 -12.25 -21.50
C SER A 7 -27.77 -11.80 -21.30
N ALA A 8 -27.53 -10.53 -20.94
CA ALA A 8 -26.19 -10.03 -20.61
C ALA A 8 -25.67 -10.65 -19.30
N VAL A 9 -26.53 -10.76 -18.28
CA VAL A 9 -26.19 -11.40 -17.00
C VAL A 9 -25.88 -12.87 -17.18
N GLU A 10 -26.66 -13.61 -17.96
CA GLU A 10 -26.38 -15.03 -18.24
C GLU A 10 -25.02 -15.22 -18.94
N ARG A 11 -24.67 -14.35 -19.90
CA ARG A 11 -23.34 -14.40 -20.53
C ARG A 11 -22.19 -14.12 -19.57
N PHE A 12 -22.40 -13.20 -18.62
CA PHE A 12 -21.44 -12.94 -17.56
C PHE A 12 -21.27 -14.17 -16.65
N LEU A 13 -22.37 -14.80 -16.25
CA LEU A 13 -22.35 -15.99 -15.39
C LEU A 13 -21.73 -17.22 -16.07
N LEU A 14 -21.76 -17.28 -17.41
CA LEU A 14 -21.14 -18.32 -18.22
C LEU A 14 -19.65 -18.06 -18.55
N ASP A 15 -19.09 -16.90 -18.20
CA ASP A 15 -17.71 -16.58 -18.55
C ASP A 15 -16.70 -17.37 -17.69
N ASP A 16 -15.81 -18.13 -18.32
CA ASP A 16 -14.75 -18.90 -17.65
C ASP A 16 -13.86 -18.03 -16.76
N LYS A 17 -13.69 -16.74 -17.09
CA LYS A 17 -12.94 -15.78 -16.27
C LYS A 17 -13.65 -15.53 -14.93
N LEU A 18 -14.98 -15.55 -14.90
CA LEU A 18 -15.75 -15.45 -13.65
C LEU A 18 -15.54 -16.68 -12.79
N THR A 19 -15.60 -17.88 -13.37
CA THR A 19 -15.31 -19.13 -12.63
C THR A 19 -13.89 -19.10 -12.05
N LYS A 20 -12.90 -18.72 -12.87
CA LYS A 20 -11.50 -18.62 -12.42
C LYS A 20 -11.33 -17.57 -11.32
N LEU A 21 -12.04 -16.45 -11.39
CA LEU A 21 -12.03 -15.43 -10.34
C LEU A 21 -12.65 -15.97 -9.05
N CYS A 22 -13.79 -16.67 -9.13
CA CYS A 22 -14.41 -17.32 -7.97
C CYS A 22 -13.44 -18.30 -7.31
N ASP A 23 -12.74 -19.14 -8.08
CA ASP A 23 -11.75 -20.08 -7.52
C ASP A 23 -10.53 -19.37 -6.91
N THR A 24 -10.03 -18.32 -7.55
CA THR A 24 -8.90 -17.52 -7.06
C THR A 24 -9.22 -16.88 -5.70
N LEU A 25 -10.44 -16.35 -5.55
CA LEU A 25 -10.89 -15.73 -4.30
C LEU A 25 -11.37 -16.76 -3.26
N ARG A 26 -11.79 -17.96 -3.68
CA ARG A 26 -12.13 -19.06 -2.77
C ARG A 26 -10.91 -19.60 -2.02
N THR A 27 -9.72 -19.46 -2.60
CA THR A 27 -8.45 -19.76 -1.91
C THR A 27 -8.00 -18.69 -0.92
N GLY A 28 -8.68 -17.54 -0.87
CA GLY A 28 -8.33 -16.36 -0.08
C GLY A 28 -9.29 -16.05 1.07
N GLU A 29 -9.81 -17.06 1.77
CA GLU A 29 -10.31 -16.82 3.15
C GLU A 29 -9.13 -16.95 4.11
N ASP A 30 -8.19 -16.02 3.99
CA ASP A 30 -7.12 -15.95 4.96
C ASP A 30 -7.71 -15.51 6.31
N ILE A 31 -7.18 -16.05 7.42
CA ILE A 31 -7.76 -15.83 8.75
C ILE A 31 -7.91 -14.35 9.10
N LEU A 32 -7.00 -13.50 8.59
CA LEU A 32 -7.00 -12.06 8.82
C LEU A 32 -8.03 -11.31 7.98
N ASP A 33 -8.63 -11.93 6.96
CA ASP A 33 -9.79 -11.37 6.25
C ASP A 33 -11.08 -11.62 7.03
N MET A 34 -11.11 -12.68 7.84
CA MET A 34 -12.24 -13.00 8.72
C MET A 34 -12.24 -12.18 10.01
N ILE A 35 -11.06 -11.84 10.54
CA ILE A 35 -10.92 -11.13 11.81
C ILE A 35 -10.16 -9.81 11.63
N SER A 36 -10.65 -8.75 12.26
CA SER A 36 -9.86 -7.53 12.44
C SER A 36 -9.05 -7.66 13.72
N LEU A 37 -7.74 -7.48 13.62
CA LEU A 37 -6.85 -7.46 14.79
C LEU A 37 -7.02 -6.14 15.55
N THR A 38 -7.00 -6.21 16.88
CA THR A 38 -6.77 -5.06 17.75
C THR A 38 -5.28 -4.69 17.76
N GLU A 39 -4.92 -3.51 18.26
CA GLU A 39 -3.52 -3.04 18.36
C GLU A 39 -2.63 -4.07 19.05
N ASN A 40 -3.01 -4.56 20.23
CA ASN A 40 -2.22 -5.58 20.94
C ASN A 40 -2.12 -6.90 20.16
N GLN A 41 -3.15 -7.28 19.41
CA GLN A 41 -3.12 -8.49 18.57
C GLN A 41 -2.17 -8.36 17.37
N HIS A 42 -1.87 -7.14 16.90
CA HIS A 42 -0.78 -6.95 15.94
C HIS A 42 0.57 -7.30 16.59
N SER A 43 0.76 -6.93 17.86
CA SER A 43 1.95 -7.29 18.63
C SER A 43 2.02 -8.80 18.92
N ASP A 44 0.89 -9.52 19.05
CA ASP A 44 0.87 -11.00 19.06
C ASP A 44 1.52 -11.57 17.80
N VAL A 45 1.08 -11.09 16.64
CA VAL A 45 1.57 -11.58 15.35
C VAL A 45 3.03 -11.21 15.14
N LEU A 46 3.45 -9.98 15.47
CA LEU A 46 4.84 -9.57 15.38
C LEU A 46 5.75 -10.40 16.31
N ALA A 47 5.31 -10.71 17.53
CA ALA A 47 6.09 -11.56 18.43
C ALA A 47 6.29 -12.96 17.84
N TRP A 48 5.25 -13.53 17.24
CA TRP A 48 5.34 -14.80 16.53
C TRP A 48 6.27 -14.73 15.31
N LEU A 49 6.25 -13.61 14.56
CA LEU A 49 7.13 -13.39 13.40
C LEU A 49 8.60 -13.18 13.77
N PHE A 50 8.89 -12.60 14.94
CA PHE A 50 10.25 -12.30 15.39
C PHE A 50 10.92 -13.46 16.13
N ASP A 51 10.19 -14.52 16.51
CA ASP A 51 10.79 -15.68 17.14
C ASP A 51 11.23 -16.72 16.07
N PRO A 52 12.54 -16.93 15.86
CA PRO A 52 13.05 -17.80 14.80
C PRO A 52 12.68 -19.28 14.96
N ARG A 53 12.13 -19.68 16.12
CA ARG A 53 11.74 -21.07 16.42
C ARG A 53 10.27 -21.34 16.11
N GLU A 54 9.51 -20.31 15.76
CA GLU A 54 8.09 -20.42 15.48
C GLU A 54 7.79 -21.07 14.12
N GLY A 55 6.54 -21.54 13.99
CA GLY A 55 6.08 -22.35 12.86
C GLY A 55 6.04 -21.65 11.49
N HIS A 56 6.42 -20.37 11.37
CA HIS A 56 6.39 -19.64 10.09
C HIS A 56 7.46 -20.11 9.09
N GLY A 57 8.46 -20.87 9.53
CA GLY A 57 9.44 -21.54 8.66
C GLY A 57 10.43 -20.62 7.95
N GLN A 58 10.60 -19.39 8.43
CA GLN A 58 11.60 -18.43 7.92
C GLN A 58 12.85 -18.32 8.80
N GLY A 59 12.89 -19.04 9.93
CA GLY A 59 13.99 -18.91 10.89
C GLY A 59 14.21 -17.46 11.30
N ASP A 60 15.46 -17.02 11.26
CA ASP A 60 15.89 -15.70 11.73
C ASP A 60 15.76 -14.58 10.68
N GLN A 61 15.22 -14.88 9.50
CA GLN A 61 15.22 -13.97 8.36
C GLN A 61 14.27 -12.77 8.54
N ILE A 62 13.20 -12.91 9.33
CA ILE A 62 12.25 -11.81 9.54
C ILE A 62 12.86 -10.72 10.43
N VAL A 63 13.56 -11.10 11.51
CA VAL A 63 14.34 -10.15 12.34
C VAL A 63 15.43 -9.48 11.50
N ARG A 64 16.09 -10.25 10.62
CA ARG A 64 17.09 -9.73 9.69
C ARG A 64 16.49 -8.68 8.75
N ASP A 65 15.30 -8.90 8.20
CA ASP A 65 14.63 -7.94 7.33
C ASP A 65 14.25 -6.66 8.07
N LEU A 66 13.74 -6.76 9.31
CA LEU A 66 13.47 -5.60 10.15
C LEU A 66 14.74 -4.76 10.34
N LEU A 67 15.85 -5.39 10.72
CA LEU A 67 17.14 -4.71 10.92
C LEU A 67 17.69 -4.09 9.64
N LEU A 68 17.52 -4.76 8.49
CA LEU A 68 17.91 -4.21 7.18
C LEU A 68 17.03 -3.01 6.81
N GLY A 69 15.73 -3.05 7.10
CA GLY A 69 14.83 -1.91 6.94
C GLY A 69 15.26 -0.73 7.81
N ALA A 70 15.55 -0.98 9.08
CA ALA A 70 16.04 0.04 10.01
C ALA A 70 17.38 0.65 9.57
N ALA A 71 18.33 -0.18 9.14
CA ALA A 71 19.63 0.28 8.64
C ALA A 71 19.52 1.09 7.35
N ARG A 72 18.56 0.74 6.47
CA ARG A 72 18.27 1.52 5.26
C ARG A 72 17.79 2.92 5.61
N ILE A 73 16.77 3.03 6.47
CA ILE A 73 16.23 4.33 6.91
C ILE A 73 17.34 5.17 7.54
N TYR A 74 18.16 4.59 8.41
CA TYR A 74 19.30 5.29 9.02
C TYR A 74 20.37 5.75 8.02
N SER A 75 20.56 5.03 6.91
CA SER A 75 21.52 5.43 5.88
C SER A 75 20.99 6.53 4.95
N GLU A 76 19.67 6.61 4.79
CA GLU A 76 18.99 7.60 3.96
C GLU A 76 18.70 8.89 4.74
N ASP A 77 18.63 8.84 6.08
CA ASP A 77 18.14 9.93 6.92
C ASP A 77 18.77 9.95 8.34
N TYR A 78 18.95 11.15 8.91
CA TYR A 78 19.73 11.43 10.13
C TYR A 78 18.91 12.03 11.28
N SER A 79 17.60 11.76 11.35
CA SER A 79 16.73 12.29 12.42
C SER A 79 17.10 11.83 13.83
N LEU A 80 17.83 10.70 13.97
CA LEU A 80 18.37 10.23 15.25
C LEU A 80 19.54 11.10 15.74
N ASP A 81 19.59 11.35 17.04
CA ASP A 81 20.80 11.88 17.69
C ASP A 81 21.93 10.85 17.56
N GLY A 82 23.02 11.22 16.88
CA GLY A 82 24.20 10.37 16.67
C GLY A 82 24.87 9.90 17.98
N ARG A 83 24.58 10.53 19.12
CA ARG A 83 25.04 10.09 20.44
C ARG A 83 24.09 9.06 21.09
N GLY A 84 22.86 8.97 20.60
CA GLY A 84 21.84 8.03 21.06
C GLY A 84 22.20 6.57 20.81
N THR A 85 21.66 5.67 21.62
CA THR A 85 21.98 4.24 21.55
C THR A 85 21.52 3.61 20.23
N THR A 86 20.33 3.99 19.75
CA THR A 86 19.78 3.54 18.46
C THR A 86 20.71 3.90 17.30
N ALA A 87 21.13 5.17 17.20
CA ALA A 87 22.04 5.61 16.13
C ALA A 87 23.39 4.89 16.20
N ARG A 88 23.97 4.77 17.40
CA ARG A 88 25.24 4.06 17.60
C ARG A 88 25.15 2.58 17.23
N PHE A 89 24.03 1.93 17.54
CA PHE A 89 23.80 0.54 17.14
C PHE A 89 23.75 0.43 15.62
N LEU A 90 22.90 1.22 14.94
CA LEU A 90 22.74 1.14 13.48
C LEU A 90 24.05 1.48 12.74
N ALA A 91 24.84 2.43 13.25
CA ALA A 91 26.19 2.70 12.73
C ALA A 91 27.15 1.50 12.87
N ALA A 92 27.04 0.72 13.95
CA ALA A 92 27.85 -0.48 14.18
C ALA A 92 27.32 -1.74 13.50
N TRP A 93 26.11 -1.68 12.94
CA TRP A 93 25.40 -2.77 12.28
C TRP A 93 25.05 -2.41 10.82
N PRO A 94 26.06 -2.25 9.94
CA PRO A 94 25.81 -2.06 8.51
C PRO A 94 25.17 -3.31 7.90
N ALA A 95 24.55 -3.14 6.72
CA ALA A 95 23.87 -4.23 6.02
C ALA A 95 24.74 -5.49 5.82
N SER A 96 26.05 -5.34 5.62
CA SER A 96 26.99 -6.48 5.52
C SER A 96 27.02 -7.31 6.80
N ARG A 97 27.16 -6.66 7.97
CA ARG A 97 27.14 -7.32 9.28
C ARG A 97 25.78 -7.96 9.56
N ILE A 98 24.69 -7.22 9.30
CA ILE A 98 23.32 -7.74 9.48
C ILE A 98 23.10 -8.99 8.63
N ARG A 99 23.62 -9.06 7.40
CA ARG A 99 23.46 -10.23 6.52
C ARG A 99 24.29 -11.45 6.93
N THR A 100 25.42 -11.26 7.58
CA THR A 100 26.31 -12.36 7.98
C THR A 100 26.10 -12.84 9.42
N ALA A 101 25.45 -12.04 10.26
CA ALA A 101 25.13 -12.42 11.64
C ALA A 101 24.03 -13.49 11.70
N SER A 102 24.06 -14.32 12.73
CA SER A 102 22.97 -15.24 13.07
C SER A 102 22.11 -14.59 14.15
N PHE A 103 20.79 -14.61 13.97
CA PHE A 103 19.80 -14.16 14.96
C PHE A 103 18.95 -15.33 15.48
N GLY A 104 19.40 -16.58 15.30
CA GLY A 104 18.70 -17.78 15.78
C GLY A 104 18.54 -17.88 17.31
N SER A 105 19.30 -17.08 18.08
CA SER A 105 19.19 -16.95 19.54
C SER A 105 18.12 -15.98 20.01
N VAL A 106 17.50 -15.23 19.09
CA VAL A 106 16.50 -14.22 19.43
C VAL A 106 15.32 -14.84 20.15
N PHE A 107 14.79 -14.12 21.14
CA PHE A 107 13.50 -14.40 21.74
C PHE A 107 12.74 -13.10 21.99
N VAL A 108 11.42 -13.22 22.07
CA VAL A 108 10.52 -12.07 22.21
C VAL A 108 9.85 -12.09 23.57
N ALA A 109 9.84 -10.94 24.25
CA ALA A 109 8.99 -10.71 25.42
C ALA A 109 7.97 -9.62 25.08
N ARG A 110 6.72 -9.84 25.48
CA ARG A 110 5.61 -8.94 25.17
C ARG A 110 5.13 -8.22 26.41
N GLU A 111 4.65 -6.99 26.22
CA GLU A 111 4.04 -6.16 27.28
C GLU A 111 4.90 -6.14 28.55
N LEU A 112 6.23 -6.15 28.40
CA LEU A 112 7.12 -6.20 29.54
C LEU A 112 7.25 -4.79 30.10
N GLY A 113 6.73 -4.60 31.31
CA GLY A 113 6.86 -3.34 32.05
C GLY A 113 8.15 -3.27 32.85
N MET A 114 8.78 -2.10 32.83
CA MET A 114 9.82 -1.77 33.81
C MET A 114 9.23 -1.22 35.12
N SER A 115 7.94 -0.85 35.10
CA SER A 115 7.10 -0.49 36.24
C SER A 115 5.69 -1.11 36.13
N ALA A 116 4.86 -0.95 37.16
CA ALA A 116 3.52 -1.54 37.19
C ALA A 116 2.57 -0.97 36.12
N ASP A 117 2.79 0.28 35.72
CA ASP A 117 1.97 1.09 34.81
C ASP A 117 2.53 1.21 33.38
N GLU A 118 3.77 0.77 33.15
CA GLU A 118 4.39 0.77 31.83
C GLU A 118 4.28 -0.60 31.16
N ARG A 119 3.94 -0.64 29.87
CA ARG A 119 3.95 -1.86 29.06
C ARG A 119 4.43 -1.47 27.67
N VAL A 120 5.68 -1.79 27.36
CA VAL A 120 6.19 -1.67 25.98
C VAL A 120 5.71 -2.90 25.21
N ASP A 121 5.22 -2.70 23.99
CA ASP A 121 4.56 -3.76 23.23
C ASP A 121 5.46 -4.99 23.04
N LEU A 122 6.70 -4.77 22.61
CA LEU A 122 7.63 -5.85 22.26
C LEU A 122 9.07 -5.54 22.68
N PHE A 123 9.72 -6.57 23.21
CA PHE A 123 11.17 -6.66 23.37
C PHE A 123 11.68 -7.79 22.50
N VAL A 124 12.55 -7.49 21.55
CA VAL A 124 13.27 -8.50 20.76
C VAL A 124 14.70 -8.55 21.30
N ILE A 125 15.06 -9.66 21.96
CA ILE A 125 16.31 -9.79 22.71
C ILE A 125 17.20 -10.79 22.00
N ASP A 126 18.42 -10.36 21.66
CA ASP A 126 19.46 -11.26 21.17
C ASP A 126 20.60 -11.37 22.20
N PRO A 127 20.70 -12.49 22.94
CA PRO A 127 21.73 -12.67 23.94
C PRO A 127 23.12 -12.95 23.35
N VAL A 128 23.22 -13.40 22.09
CA VAL A 128 24.51 -13.72 21.45
C VAL A 128 25.12 -12.47 20.83
N ASN A 129 24.29 -11.66 20.18
CA ASN A 129 24.73 -10.40 19.59
C ASN A 129 24.63 -9.20 20.57
N GLU A 130 24.20 -9.46 21.81
CA GLU A 130 24.11 -8.52 22.94
C GLU A 130 23.35 -7.23 22.59
N PHE A 131 22.11 -7.38 22.10
CA PHE A 131 21.23 -6.23 21.91
C PHE A 131 19.77 -6.52 22.30
N VAL A 132 19.05 -5.44 22.58
CA VAL A 132 17.61 -5.44 22.84
C VAL A 132 16.96 -4.38 21.95
N LEU A 133 16.00 -4.81 21.13
CA LEU A 133 15.09 -3.91 20.43
C LEU A 133 13.85 -3.71 21.28
N LEU A 134 13.53 -2.46 21.61
CA LEU A 134 12.26 -2.06 22.15
C LEU A 134 11.42 -1.55 21.00
N ILE A 135 10.28 -2.20 20.77
CA ILE A 135 9.39 -1.85 19.68
C ILE A 135 8.06 -1.43 20.30
N GLU A 136 7.68 -0.17 20.07
CA GLU A 136 6.32 0.31 20.26
C GLU A 136 5.60 0.19 18.92
N ASN A 137 4.41 -0.38 18.90
CA ASN A 137 3.67 -0.67 17.68
C ASN A 137 2.31 0.05 17.69
N LYS A 138 2.12 0.97 16.75
CA LYS A 138 0.85 1.65 16.50
C LYS A 138 0.24 1.16 15.19
N ALA A 139 -1.08 0.97 15.22
CA ALA A 139 -1.85 0.61 14.03
C ALA A 139 -2.88 1.69 13.64
N ARG A 140 -3.15 2.68 14.51
CA ARG A 140 -4.20 3.70 14.32
C ARG A 140 -3.99 5.02 15.08
N LEU A 141 -3.33 4.99 16.24
CA LEU A 141 -3.13 6.17 17.08
C LEU A 141 -1.70 6.67 16.92
N ALA A 142 -1.53 7.98 16.84
CA ALA A 142 -0.21 8.59 16.78
C ALA A 142 0.61 8.26 18.02
N HIS A 143 1.93 8.11 17.83
CA HIS A 143 2.88 8.00 18.93
C HIS A 143 2.88 9.26 19.80
N ASN A 144 3.24 9.12 21.07
CA ASN A 144 3.32 10.22 22.03
C ASN A 144 4.74 10.32 22.61
N SER A 145 5.37 11.49 22.52
CA SER A 145 6.74 11.72 23.00
C SER A 145 6.89 11.41 24.49
N ASP A 146 5.95 11.82 25.33
CA ASP A 146 5.99 11.57 26.78
C ASP A 146 5.93 10.07 27.09
N GLN A 147 5.24 9.28 26.28
CA GLN A 147 5.19 7.82 26.43
C GLN A 147 6.52 7.19 26.01
N LEU A 148 7.00 7.54 24.81
CA LEU A 148 8.25 7.01 24.25
C LEU A 148 9.48 7.36 25.10
N ASP A 149 9.56 8.59 25.60
CA ASP A 149 10.65 9.01 26.48
C ASP A 149 10.61 8.33 27.84
N ARG A 150 9.42 8.13 28.43
CA ARG A 150 9.28 7.34 29.66
C ARG A 150 9.77 5.90 29.48
N TYR A 151 9.35 5.22 28.41
CA TYR A 151 9.81 3.86 28.12
C TYR A 151 11.32 3.77 27.95
N ARG A 152 11.90 4.72 27.19
CA ARG A 152 13.35 4.83 27.02
C ARG A 152 14.05 5.03 28.36
N GLU A 153 13.62 6.00 29.16
CA GLU A 153 14.26 6.31 30.45
C GLU A 153 14.16 5.17 31.45
N SER A 154 13.00 4.52 31.55
CA SER A 154 12.77 3.37 32.41
C SER A 154 13.64 2.18 31.98
N TRP A 155 13.72 1.89 30.68
CA TRP A 155 14.62 0.86 30.16
C TRP A 155 16.10 1.18 30.42
N MET A 156 16.53 2.42 30.15
CA MET A 156 17.92 2.83 30.38
C MET A 156 18.30 2.77 31.87
N ARG A 157 17.37 3.00 32.79
CA ARG A 157 17.60 2.74 34.22
C ARG A 157 17.78 1.25 34.50
N THR A 158 16.92 0.40 33.93
CA THR A 158 17.02 -1.06 34.10
C THR A 158 18.32 -1.63 33.54
N VAL A 159 18.67 -1.33 32.28
CA VAL A 159 19.85 -1.88 31.61
C VAL A 159 21.15 -1.50 32.32
N ASN A 160 21.21 -0.31 32.92
CA ASN A 160 22.37 0.17 33.68
C ASN A 160 22.44 -0.43 35.11
N GLY A 161 21.29 -0.72 35.72
CA GLY A 161 21.21 -1.29 37.07
C GLY A 161 21.40 -2.81 37.11
N VAL A 162 21.16 -3.50 36.01
CA VAL A 162 21.15 -4.96 35.93
C VAL A 162 22.47 -5.49 35.35
N ALA A 163 23.24 -6.20 36.19
CA ALA A 163 24.59 -6.65 35.82
C ALA A 163 24.64 -7.53 34.56
N HIS A 164 23.62 -8.37 34.31
CA HIS A 164 23.59 -9.27 33.16
C HIS A 164 23.23 -8.57 31.84
N LEU A 165 22.71 -7.34 31.89
CA LEU A 165 22.42 -6.52 30.71
C LEU A 165 23.52 -5.49 30.43
N ARG A 166 24.57 -5.46 31.26
CA ARG A 166 25.68 -4.54 31.07
C ARG A 166 26.38 -4.84 29.74
N GLY A 167 26.46 -3.82 28.88
CA GLY A 167 27.09 -3.94 27.56
C GLY A 167 26.10 -4.22 26.43
N PHE A 168 24.84 -4.58 26.75
CA PHE A 168 23.82 -4.75 25.71
C PHE A 168 23.52 -3.42 25.02
N SER A 169 23.47 -3.46 23.70
CA SER A 169 23.00 -2.32 22.91
C SER A 169 21.49 -2.19 23.01
N SER A 170 20.99 -0.97 23.24
CA SER A 170 19.55 -0.69 23.30
C SER A 170 19.12 0.06 22.05
N VAL A 171 18.12 -0.47 21.35
CA VAL A 171 17.60 0.08 20.09
C VAL A 171 16.12 0.33 20.28
N PHE A 172 15.65 1.51 19.91
CA PHE A 172 14.25 1.90 20.05
C PHE A 172 13.63 2.10 18.67
N ILE A 173 12.55 1.37 18.38
CA ILE A 173 11.82 1.40 17.10
C ILE A 173 10.37 1.75 17.39
N ALA A 174 9.84 2.74 16.68
CA ALA A 174 8.43 3.10 16.67
C ALA A 174 7.83 2.59 15.34
N LEU A 175 7.05 1.51 15.39
CA LEU A 175 6.37 0.95 14.23
C LEU A 175 4.99 1.60 14.09
N ASP A 176 4.67 2.07 12.88
CA ASP A 176 3.33 2.53 12.56
C ASP A 176 2.91 2.03 11.17
N ARG A 177 1.74 1.38 11.10
CA ARG A 177 1.17 0.90 9.84
C ARG A 177 0.92 2.02 8.85
N GLU A 178 0.48 3.18 9.31
CA GLU A 178 0.14 4.32 8.46
C GLU A 178 1.35 5.21 8.14
N PHE A 179 2.55 4.82 8.57
CA PHE A 179 3.75 5.59 8.31
C PHE A 179 4.16 5.52 6.83
N THR A 180 3.93 6.63 6.12
CA THR A 180 4.31 6.78 4.69
C THR A 180 5.72 7.34 4.51
N GLY A 181 6.36 7.80 5.60
CA GLY A 181 7.70 8.37 5.52
C GLY A 181 7.76 9.76 4.91
N ASP A 182 6.65 10.46 4.69
CA ASP A 182 6.66 11.87 4.26
C ASP A 182 6.51 12.82 5.47
N ASP A 183 5.87 12.37 6.55
CA ASP A 183 5.63 13.13 7.80
C ASP A 183 6.84 13.12 8.76
N ARG A 184 8.07 13.27 8.27
CA ARG A 184 9.29 13.03 9.08
C ARG A 184 9.72 14.18 9.99
N TYR A 185 9.21 15.39 9.78
CA TYR A 185 9.73 16.61 10.41
C TYR A 185 9.14 16.96 11.79
N ASP A 186 8.26 16.13 12.36
CA ASP A 186 7.72 16.34 13.71
C ASP A 186 7.40 15.01 14.42
N LEU A 187 8.30 14.03 14.26
CA LEU A 187 8.10 12.70 14.81
C LEU A 187 8.42 12.64 16.32
N PRO A 188 7.51 12.08 17.14
CA PRO A 188 7.68 11.96 18.59
C PRO A 188 8.99 11.29 18.99
N SER A 189 9.79 11.95 19.83
CA SER A 189 11.07 11.44 20.35
C SER A 189 12.03 10.89 19.26
N SER A 190 11.99 11.46 18.06
CA SER A 190 12.77 11.04 16.87
C SER A 190 14.28 11.10 17.03
N GLY A 191 14.80 11.84 18.02
CA GLY A 191 16.22 11.79 18.39
C GLY A 191 16.68 10.44 18.96
N HIS A 192 15.76 9.58 19.40
CA HIS A 192 16.08 8.29 20.02
C HIS A 192 15.32 7.10 19.43
N TRP A 193 14.09 7.33 18.97
CA TRP A 193 13.22 6.32 18.38
C TRP A 193 13.28 6.37 16.87
N LEU A 194 13.64 5.25 16.25
CA LEU A 194 13.57 5.12 14.80
C LEU A 194 12.13 4.81 14.39
N HIS A 195 11.47 5.76 13.73
CA HIS A 195 10.13 5.57 13.19
C HIS A 195 10.19 4.86 11.84
N MET A 196 9.36 3.83 11.66
CA MET A 196 9.29 3.10 10.40
C MET A 196 7.94 2.42 10.18
N GLY A 197 7.58 2.28 8.90
CA GLY A 197 6.42 1.53 8.47
C GLY A 197 6.66 0.02 8.40
N TYR A 198 5.69 -0.71 7.86
CA TYR A 198 5.73 -2.17 7.74
C TYR A 198 6.44 -2.68 6.47
N ASP A 199 7.01 -1.79 5.66
CA ASP A 199 7.61 -2.11 4.37
C ASP A 199 8.75 -3.13 4.40
N TRP A 200 9.44 -3.26 5.53
CA TRP A 200 10.44 -4.30 5.74
C TRP A 200 9.86 -5.72 5.61
N LEU A 201 8.56 -5.90 5.87
CA LEU A 201 7.87 -7.19 5.82
C LEU A 201 7.69 -7.71 4.39
N LYS A 202 7.76 -6.84 3.37
CA LYS A 202 7.60 -7.21 1.95
C LYS A 202 8.60 -8.29 1.51
N SER A 203 9.86 -8.15 1.92
CA SER A 203 10.91 -9.16 1.66
C SER A 203 10.62 -10.49 2.34
N SER A 204 10.01 -10.47 3.52
CA SER A 204 9.58 -11.66 4.24
C SER A 204 8.39 -12.33 3.57
N ALA A 205 7.46 -11.57 3.00
CA ALA A 205 6.33 -12.10 2.25
C ALA A 205 6.77 -12.76 0.95
N ASP A 206 7.68 -12.14 0.20
CA ASP A 206 8.24 -12.72 -1.03
C ASP A 206 8.91 -14.09 -0.75
N ARG A 207 9.67 -14.20 0.34
CA ARG A 207 10.23 -15.50 0.76
C ARG A 207 9.14 -16.46 1.22
N ALA A 208 8.15 -15.99 1.97
CA ALA A 208 7.04 -16.82 2.45
C ALA A 208 6.29 -17.48 1.29
N LEU A 209 6.07 -16.78 0.18
CA LEU A 209 5.47 -17.35 -1.03
C LEU A 209 6.23 -18.58 -1.52
N LEU A 210 7.57 -18.50 -1.60
CA LEU A 210 8.40 -19.65 -2.00
C LEU A 210 8.27 -20.83 -1.03
N HIS A 211 8.06 -20.56 0.26
CA HIS A 211 7.81 -21.61 1.26
C HIS A 211 6.42 -22.24 1.10
N VAL A 212 5.39 -21.44 0.82
CA VAL A 212 4.03 -21.91 0.53
C VAL A 212 4.02 -22.80 -0.71
N GLU A 213 4.71 -22.38 -1.78
CA GLU A 213 4.87 -23.17 -3.02
C GLU A 213 5.57 -24.53 -2.77
N ARG A 214 6.45 -24.59 -1.77
CA ARG A 214 7.14 -25.82 -1.34
C ARG A 214 6.34 -26.66 -0.34
N GLY A 215 5.11 -26.27 -0.03
CA GLY A 215 4.19 -27.02 0.85
C GLY A 215 4.22 -26.60 2.32
N ASN A 216 4.94 -25.55 2.71
CA ASN A 216 4.85 -24.99 4.05
C ASN A 216 3.64 -24.06 4.17
N ALA A 217 2.48 -24.63 4.49
CA ALA A 217 1.24 -23.87 4.64
C ALA A 217 1.30 -22.81 5.76
N ALA A 218 2.14 -23.00 6.78
CA ALA A 218 2.24 -22.05 7.89
C ALA A 218 2.87 -20.70 7.49
N ALA A 219 3.69 -20.69 6.42
CA ALA A 219 4.23 -19.46 5.86
C ALA A 219 3.13 -18.55 5.24
N ARG A 220 1.93 -19.09 4.95
CA ARG A 220 0.82 -18.32 4.40
C ARG A 220 0.38 -17.18 5.32
N LEU A 221 0.43 -17.37 6.64
CA LEU A 221 0.06 -16.30 7.57
C LEU A 221 0.98 -15.07 7.44
N VAL A 222 2.27 -15.27 7.08
CA VAL A 222 3.19 -14.16 6.82
C VAL A 222 2.78 -13.38 5.57
N VAL A 223 2.41 -14.09 4.50
CA VAL A 223 1.91 -13.52 3.24
C VAL A 223 0.65 -12.69 3.51
N THR A 224 -0.32 -13.28 4.22
CA THR A 224 -1.57 -12.59 4.58
C THR A 224 -1.31 -11.36 5.43
N TYR A 225 -0.47 -11.49 6.46
CA TYR A 225 -0.20 -10.37 7.35
C TYR A 225 0.45 -9.22 6.59
N CYS A 226 1.41 -9.51 5.69
CA CYS A 226 2.04 -8.50 4.84
C CYS A 226 1.05 -7.83 3.88
N ASN A 227 0.24 -8.61 3.16
CA ASN A 227 -0.82 -8.08 2.28
C ASN A 227 -1.75 -7.10 3.04
N ARG A 228 -2.01 -7.35 4.33
CA ARG A 228 -2.91 -6.52 5.14
C ARG A 228 -2.24 -5.31 5.78
N GLN A 229 -0.95 -5.39 6.08
CA GLN A 229 -0.20 -4.30 6.74
C GLN A 229 0.50 -3.36 5.76
N THR A 230 0.62 -3.73 4.48
CA THR A 230 1.35 -2.97 3.47
C THR A 230 0.54 -2.88 2.18
N ASP A 231 1.03 -2.10 1.22
CA ASP A 231 0.54 -2.05 -0.16
C ASP A 231 1.05 -3.22 -1.04
N TRP A 232 1.74 -4.20 -0.45
CA TRP A 232 2.24 -5.37 -1.17
C TRP A 232 1.09 -6.24 -1.64
N GLU A 233 1.11 -6.60 -2.92
CA GLU A 233 0.08 -7.45 -3.53
C GLU A 233 0.65 -8.81 -3.93
N SER A 234 0.09 -9.86 -3.33
CA SER A 234 0.39 -11.23 -3.75
C SER A 234 0.10 -11.47 -5.25
N PRO A 235 0.80 -12.42 -5.89
CA PRO A 235 0.49 -12.84 -7.27
C PRO A 235 -0.98 -13.21 -7.48
N THR A 236 -1.60 -13.84 -6.48
CA THR A 236 -3.02 -14.21 -6.47
C THR A 236 -3.92 -12.97 -6.50
N THR A 237 -3.61 -11.95 -5.69
CA THR A 237 -4.34 -10.67 -5.67
C THR A 237 -4.26 -9.98 -7.03
N ARG A 238 -3.06 -9.89 -7.62
CA ARG A 238 -2.86 -9.31 -8.96
C ARG A 238 -3.64 -10.05 -10.04
N GLN A 239 -3.66 -11.39 -9.97
CA GLN A 239 -4.46 -12.21 -10.88
C GLN A 239 -5.96 -11.95 -10.73
N ALA A 240 -6.46 -11.87 -9.49
CA ALA A 240 -7.86 -11.59 -9.22
C ALA A 240 -8.29 -10.20 -9.76
N ILE A 241 -7.48 -9.17 -9.51
CA ILE A 241 -7.70 -7.82 -10.04
C ILE A 241 -7.74 -7.84 -11.58
N SER A 242 -6.76 -8.49 -12.22
CA SER A 242 -6.72 -8.61 -13.68
C SER A 242 -7.96 -9.31 -14.25
N LEU A 243 -8.42 -10.40 -13.63
CA LEU A 243 -9.66 -11.09 -14.04
C LEU A 243 -10.88 -10.19 -13.86
N ALA A 244 -10.95 -9.42 -12.76
CA ALA A 244 -12.05 -8.50 -12.52
C ALA A 244 -12.10 -7.37 -13.56
N VAL A 245 -10.95 -6.80 -13.91
CA VAL A 245 -10.82 -5.77 -14.96
C VAL A 245 -11.29 -6.31 -16.32
N ASP A 246 -10.84 -7.50 -16.70
CA ASP A 246 -11.25 -8.16 -17.95
C ASP A 246 -12.77 -8.39 -18.01
N LEU A 247 -13.37 -8.79 -16.89
CA LEU A 247 -14.81 -9.00 -16.77
C LEU A 247 -15.59 -7.68 -16.84
N HIS A 248 -15.08 -6.59 -16.25
CA HIS A 248 -15.64 -5.23 -16.39
C HIS A 248 -15.66 -4.76 -17.85
N GLU A 249 -14.58 -5.03 -18.60
CA GLU A 249 -14.48 -4.66 -20.01
C GLU A 249 -15.46 -5.48 -20.88
N ALA A 250 -15.63 -6.77 -20.59
CA ALA A 250 -16.47 -7.67 -21.39
C ALA A 250 -17.98 -7.60 -21.04
N HIS A 251 -18.33 -7.39 -19.76
CA HIS A 251 -19.68 -7.60 -19.24
C HIS A 251 -20.25 -6.39 -18.48
N GLN A 252 -19.94 -5.18 -18.97
CA GLN A 252 -20.19 -3.96 -18.23
C GLN A 252 -21.66 -3.73 -17.80
N SER A 253 -22.63 -4.04 -18.67
CA SER A 253 -24.06 -3.90 -18.37
C SER A 253 -24.52 -4.90 -17.32
N ALA A 254 -24.10 -6.16 -17.46
CA ALA A 254 -24.39 -7.23 -16.50
C ALA A 254 -23.79 -6.95 -15.13
N ILE A 255 -22.54 -6.49 -15.05
CA ILE A 255 -21.90 -6.18 -13.77
C ILE A 255 -22.57 -4.97 -13.11
N ARG A 256 -22.97 -3.96 -13.89
CA ARG A 256 -23.73 -2.83 -13.33
C ARG A 256 -25.02 -3.30 -12.69
N GLU A 257 -25.81 -4.12 -13.39
CA GLU A 257 -27.02 -4.74 -12.87
C GLU A 257 -26.75 -5.60 -11.62
N MET A 258 -25.69 -6.41 -11.63
CA MET A 258 -25.29 -7.24 -10.48
C MET A 258 -24.90 -6.37 -9.27
N LEU A 259 -24.29 -5.21 -9.49
CA LEU A 259 -23.85 -4.30 -8.42
C LEU A 259 -24.92 -3.31 -7.98
N GLU A 260 -25.99 -3.15 -8.76
CA GLU A 260 -27.16 -2.33 -8.43
C GLU A 260 -27.91 -2.91 -7.22
N GLY A 261 -28.31 -1.99 -6.33
CA GLY A 261 -29.21 -2.26 -5.22
C GLY A 261 -28.69 -3.26 -4.17
N SER A 262 -28.19 -2.73 -3.05
CA SER A 262 -28.91 -2.86 -1.79
C SER A 262 -28.44 -1.80 -0.79
N THR A 263 -29.27 -0.79 -0.52
CA THR A 263 -29.10 0.09 0.66
C THR A 263 -29.36 -0.66 1.96
N THR A 264 -29.98 -1.83 1.86
CA THR A 264 -30.22 -2.81 2.93
C THR A 264 -29.18 -3.94 2.87
N ARG A 265 -29.01 -4.71 3.96
CA ARG A 265 -28.19 -5.93 3.94
C ARG A 265 -28.79 -6.94 2.95
N LEU A 266 -27.97 -7.50 2.05
CA LEU A 266 -28.41 -8.48 1.04
C LEU A 266 -29.12 -9.69 1.68
N GLU A 267 -28.65 -10.13 2.85
CA GLU A 267 -29.27 -11.24 3.59
C GLU A 267 -30.68 -10.88 4.05
N LYS A 268 -30.90 -9.62 4.46
CA LYS A 268 -32.22 -9.12 4.86
C LYS A 268 -33.16 -9.06 3.64
N ALA A 269 -32.67 -8.56 2.51
CA ALA A 269 -33.43 -8.54 1.26
C ALA A 269 -33.81 -9.95 0.79
N TRP A 270 -32.93 -10.94 0.99
CA TRP A 270 -33.21 -12.35 0.70
C TRP A 270 -34.26 -12.96 1.63
N VAL A 271 -34.26 -12.62 2.91
CA VAL A 271 -35.30 -13.07 3.86
C VAL A 271 -36.67 -12.50 3.49
N GLU A 272 -36.71 -11.26 2.99
CA GLU A 272 -37.94 -10.50 2.74
C GLU A 272 -38.54 -10.73 1.33
N SER A 273 -37.81 -11.37 0.40
CA SER A 273 -38.26 -11.57 -0.98
C SER A 273 -38.00 -12.99 -1.50
N ARG A 274 -38.82 -13.47 -2.45
CA ARG A 274 -38.56 -14.75 -3.12
C ARG A 274 -37.37 -14.62 -4.08
N THR A 275 -36.56 -15.67 -4.08
CA THR A 275 -35.23 -15.85 -4.68
C THR A 275 -35.07 -15.39 -6.13
N ASP A 276 -34.13 -14.47 -6.33
CA ASP A 276 -33.47 -14.17 -7.60
C ASP A 276 -32.09 -14.88 -7.62
N HIS A 277 -31.78 -15.62 -8.69
CA HIS A 277 -30.50 -16.32 -8.85
C HIS A 277 -29.30 -15.36 -8.81
N ARG A 278 -29.49 -14.11 -9.24
CA ARG A 278 -28.46 -13.06 -9.13
C ARG A 278 -28.16 -12.74 -7.67
N MET A 279 -29.20 -12.60 -6.85
CA MET A 279 -29.05 -12.40 -5.41
C MET A 279 -28.34 -13.58 -4.74
N MET A 280 -28.68 -14.81 -5.13
CA MET A 280 -28.00 -16.01 -4.63
C MET A 280 -26.52 -16.03 -4.99
N PHE A 281 -26.17 -15.73 -6.24
CA PHE A 281 -24.77 -15.64 -6.67
C PHE A 281 -24.01 -14.59 -5.84
N ARG A 282 -24.60 -13.41 -5.62
CA ARG A 282 -23.98 -12.34 -4.83
C ARG A 282 -23.74 -12.74 -3.38
N LEU A 283 -24.71 -13.44 -2.78
CA LEU A 283 -24.61 -13.93 -1.40
C LEU A 283 -23.55 -15.03 -1.24
N GLN A 284 -23.39 -15.89 -2.25
CA GLN A 284 -22.43 -16.99 -2.25
C GLN A 284 -21.00 -16.53 -2.60
N ASN A 285 -20.86 -15.44 -3.36
CA ASN A 285 -19.56 -14.97 -3.88
C ASN A 285 -19.25 -13.53 -3.43
N LYS A 286 -19.40 -13.24 -2.13
CA LYS A 286 -19.25 -11.88 -1.59
C LYS A 286 -17.91 -11.23 -1.91
N ALA A 287 -16.80 -12.00 -1.86
CA ALA A 287 -15.47 -11.50 -2.20
C ALA A 287 -15.37 -11.08 -3.67
N VAL A 288 -15.95 -11.86 -4.59
CA VAL A 288 -16.05 -11.50 -6.02
C VAL A 288 -16.83 -10.21 -6.18
N ILE A 289 -17.97 -10.07 -5.49
CA ILE A 289 -18.79 -8.86 -5.56
C ILE A 289 -18.10 -7.63 -4.96
N SER A 290 -17.35 -7.79 -3.86
CA SER A 290 -16.56 -6.71 -3.27
C SER A 290 -15.48 -6.26 -4.24
N LEU A 291 -14.68 -7.20 -4.75
CA LEU A 291 -13.64 -6.89 -5.72
C LEU A 291 -14.22 -6.24 -6.97
N MET A 292 -15.32 -6.77 -7.52
CA MET A 292 -16.00 -6.17 -8.66
C MET A 292 -16.47 -4.75 -8.38
N ARG A 293 -16.88 -4.45 -7.14
CA ARG A 293 -17.28 -3.09 -6.74
C ARG A 293 -16.08 -2.18 -6.57
N GLU A 294 -15.00 -2.67 -5.98
CA GLU A 294 -13.72 -1.96 -5.79
C GLU A 294 -13.07 -1.64 -7.14
N THR A 295 -13.10 -2.58 -8.09
CA THR A 295 -12.58 -2.39 -9.44
C THR A 295 -13.59 -1.70 -10.37
N GLN A 296 -14.77 -1.30 -9.89
CA GLN A 296 -15.75 -0.62 -10.74
C GLN A 296 -15.30 0.81 -11.09
N GLY A 297 -15.58 1.25 -12.31
CA GLY A 297 -15.35 2.64 -12.72
C GLY A 297 -13.87 2.97 -12.96
N MET A 298 -13.39 4.10 -12.42
CA MET A 298 -12.00 4.55 -12.66
C MET A 298 -10.94 3.65 -12.03
N ALA A 299 -11.29 2.84 -11.04
CA ALA A 299 -10.35 1.87 -10.46
C ALA A 299 -9.95 0.79 -11.48
N SER A 300 -10.91 0.24 -12.25
CA SER A 300 -10.57 -0.65 -13.37
C SER A 300 -9.76 0.06 -14.45
N VAL A 301 -10.07 1.33 -14.74
CA VAL A 301 -9.30 2.10 -15.71
C VAL A 301 -7.85 2.28 -15.25
N LYS A 302 -7.63 2.58 -13.97
CA LYS A 302 -6.29 2.64 -13.37
C LYS A 302 -5.50 1.36 -13.62
N GLU A 303 -6.07 0.20 -13.29
CA GLU A 303 -5.38 -1.07 -13.46
C GLU A 303 -5.14 -1.42 -14.93
N THR A 304 -6.08 -1.11 -15.83
CA THR A 304 -5.87 -1.26 -17.28
C THR A 304 -4.72 -0.38 -17.79
N LEU A 305 -4.62 0.86 -17.30
CA LEU A 305 -3.52 1.75 -17.68
C LEU A 305 -2.18 1.25 -17.14
N LEU A 306 -2.13 0.78 -15.90
CA LEU A 306 -0.91 0.20 -15.31
C LEU A 306 -0.43 -1.04 -16.07
N GLY A 307 -1.36 -1.85 -16.58
CA GLY A 307 -1.02 -3.04 -17.37
C GLY A 307 -0.63 -2.75 -18.83
N LYS A 308 -1.11 -1.64 -19.42
CA LYS A 308 -0.94 -1.35 -20.86
C LYS A 308 0.05 -0.23 -21.17
N VAL A 309 0.31 0.69 -20.24
CA VAL A 309 1.17 1.86 -20.46
C VAL A 309 2.56 1.61 -19.90
N SER A 310 3.54 1.53 -20.78
CA SER A 310 4.92 1.18 -20.41
C SER A 310 5.55 2.24 -19.50
N GLY A 311 6.05 1.83 -18.34
CA GLY A 311 6.74 2.73 -17.40
C GLY A 311 5.82 3.63 -16.56
N LEU A 312 4.51 3.38 -16.58
CA LEU A 312 3.58 4.02 -15.66
C LEU A 312 3.64 3.33 -14.29
N ALA A 313 4.03 4.08 -13.27
CA ALA A 313 4.10 3.59 -11.90
C ALA A 313 2.79 3.83 -11.14
N ARG A 314 2.47 2.99 -10.15
CA ARG A 314 1.15 2.97 -9.49
C ARG A 314 0.92 4.21 -8.61
N GLU A 315 1.99 4.70 -7.99
CA GLU A 315 2.08 5.94 -7.22
C GLU A 315 1.84 7.19 -8.07
N ARG A 316 2.02 7.09 -9.39
CA ARG A 316 1.75 8.16 -10.36
C ARG A 316 0.30 8.18 -10.83
N VAL A 317 -0.61 7.42 -10.21
CA VAL A 317 -2.02 7.37 -10.59
C VAL A 317 -2.95 7.55 -9.38
N ASN A 318 -3.56 8.72 -9.31
CA ASN A 318 -4.61 9.07 -8.35
C ASN A 318 -5.98 8.89 -9.01
N HIS A 319 -6.99 8.46 -8.27
CA HIS A 319 -8.34 8.32 -8.85
C HIS A 319 -9.44 8.56 -7.82
N SER A 320 -10.63 8.84 -8.34
CA SER A 320 -11.90 8.86 -7.62
C SER A 320 -12.97 8.19 -8.48
N ARG A 321 -14.25 8.22 -8.07
CA ARG A 321 -15.33 7.51 -8.79
C ARG A 321 -15.53 8.00 -10.23
N GLY A 322 -15.30 9.29 -10.52
CA GLY A 322 -15.58 9.91 -11.82
C GLY A 322 -14.36 10.42 -12.60
N TRP A 323 -13.17 10.37 -12.01
CA TRP A 323 -11.95 10.87 -12.63
C TRP A 323 -10.71 10.09 -12.19
N LEU A 324 -9.67 10.17 -13.00
CA LEU A 324 -8.34 9.61 -12.74
C LEU A 324 -7.28 10.63 -13.18
N ALA A 325 -6.31 10.91 -12.31
CA ALA A 325 -5.17 11.78 -12.58
C ALA A 325 -3.90 10.93 -12.71
N VAL A 326 -3.10 11.20 -13.75
CA VAL A 326 -1.84 10.52 -14.01
C VAL A 326 -0.69 11.51 -14.07
N GLY A 327 0.29 11.34 -13.19
CA GLY A 327 1.54 12.09 -13.20
C GLY A 327 2.42 11.65 -14.38
N PRO A 328 2.93 12.57 -15.21
CA PRO A 328 3.82 12.21 -16.32
C PRO A 328 5.14 11.63 -15.78
N ALA A 329 5.60 10.55 -16.40
CA ALA A 329 6.89 9.92 -16.06
C ALA A 329 8.06 10.77 -16.58
N GLY A 330 9.10 10.95 -15.78
CA GLY A 330 10.26 11.80 -16.09
C GLY A 330 10.10 13.26 -15.71
N TRP A 331 9.00 13.62 -15.05
CA TRP A 331 8.68 14.97 -14.59
C TRP A 331 8.71 15.09 -13.06
N GLU A 332 9.23 14.07 -12.36
CA GLU A 332 9.24 13.96 -10.90
C GLU A 332 9.99 15.12 -10.23
N LYS A 333 10.99 15.68 -10.90
CA LYS A 333 11.74 16.87 -10.45
C LYS A 333 10.89 18.15 -10.29
N HIS A 334 9.66 18.14 -10.82
CA HIS A 334 8.73 19.25 -10.76
C HIS A 334 7.58 19.00 -9.77
N ASP A 335 7.52 17.82 -9.15
CA ASP A 335 6.51 17.54 -8.16
C ASP A 335 6.76 18.40 -6.91
N SER A 336 5.69 18.75 -6.20
CA SER A 336 5.77 19.41 -4.90
C SER A 336 4.97 18.62 -3.86
N ASP A 337 5.15 18.97 -2.58
CA ASP A 337 4.36 18.42 -1.48
C ASP A 337 2.85 18.71 -1.64
N TYR A 338 2.50 19.69 -2.46
CA TYR A 338 1.11 20.09 -2.74
C TYR A 338 0.49 19.33 -3.94
N GLY A 339 1.30 18.58 -4.70
CA GLY A 339 0.84 17.72 -5.78
C GLY A 339 1.64 17.89 -7.08
N TRP A 340 1.01 17.51 -8.19
CA TRP A 340 1.63 17.58 -9.52
C TRP A 340 1.24 18.89 -10.21
N PRO A 341 2.20 19.74 -10.62
CA PRO A 341 1.88 20.96 -11.37
C PRO A 341 1.43 20.65 -12.78
N VAL A 342 1.77 19.46 -13.30
CA VAL A 342 1.38 18.96 -14.62
C VAL A 342 0.91 17.52 -14.50
N TYR A 343 -0.32 17.24 -14.91
CA TYR A 343 -0.87 15.90 -14.87
C TYR A 343 -1.91 15.66 -15.97
N PHE A 344 -2.02 14.42 -16.41
CA PHE A 344 -3.13 14.00 -17.25
C PHE A 344 -4.37 13.78 -16.38
N ASN A 345 -5.52 14.23 -16.87
CA ASN A 345 -6.80 14.00 -16.24
C ASN A 345 -7.70 13.23 -17.20
N VAL A 346 -8.19 12.10 -16.72
CA VAL A 346 -9.13 11.21 -17.40
C VAL A 346 -10.48 11.36 -16.72
N ILE A 347 -11.51 11.70 -17.50
CA ILE A 347 -12.89 11.80 -16.99
C ILE A 347 -13.75 10.79 -17.72
N CYS A 348 -14.60 10.09 -16.96
CA CYS A 348 -15.64 9.25 -17.53
C CYS A 348 -16.78 10.13 -18.08
N SER A 349 -17.11 9.99 -19.37
CA SER A 349 -18.35 10.55 -19.90
C SER A 349 -19.46 9.50 -19.80
N GLU A 350 -20.55 9.83 -19.11
CA GLU A 350 -21.71 8.94 -18.97
C GLU A 350 -22.55 8.91 -20.26
N GLY A 351 -22.76 7.71 -20.80
CA GLY A 351 -23.56 7.42 -21.99
C GLY A 351 -23.82 5.92 -22.12
N ALA A 352 -24.51 5.47 -23.18
CA ALA A 352 -24.85 4.05 -23.40
C ALA A 352 -23.63 3.11 -23.46
N LYS A 353 -22.45 3.65 -23.81
CA LYS A 353 -21.14 2.97 -23.69
C LYS A 353 -20.21 3.89 -22.90
N VAL A 354 -19.45 3.34 -21.95
CA VAL A 354 -18.47 4.13 -21.20
C VAL A 354 -17.37 4.59 -22.14
N ARG A 355 -17.10 5.90 -22.08
CA ARG A 355 -16.06 6.57 -22.84
C ARG A 355 -15.26 7.50 -21.94
N TYR A 356 -14.01 7.75 -22.30
CA TYR A 356 -13.08 8.55 -21.52
C TYR A 356 -12.60 9.76 -22.30
N ASP A 357 -12.54 10.89 -21.61
CA ASP A 357 -11.95 12.12 -22.11
C ASP A 357 -10.58 12.32 -21.45
N LEU A 358 -9.52 12.41 -22.26
CA LEU A 358 -8.16 12.67 -21.81
C LEU A 358 -7.85 14.17 -21.97
N SER A 359 -7.37 14.78 -20.90
CA SER A 359 -6.91 16.17 -20.87
C SER A 359 -5.54 16.26 -20.21
N LEU A 360 -4.73 17.24 -20.59
CA LEU A 360 -3.55 17.64 -19.85
C LEU A 360 -3.88 18.89 -19.02
N ILE A 361 -3.51 18.86 -17.74
CA ILE A 361 -3.72 19.95 -16.79
C ILE A 361 -2.38 20.53 -16.41
N TRP A 362 -2.33 21.86 -16.37
CA TRP A 362 -1.32 22.62 -15.65
C TRP A 362 -2.01 23.38 -14.51
N ASP A 363 -1.42 23.34 -13.31
CA ASP A 363 -1.96 23.94 -12.10
C ASP A 363 -0.84 24.59 -11.29
N ILE A 364 -0.92 25.90 -11.06
CA ILE A 364 0.10 26.65 -10.33
C ILE A 364 0.24 26.15 -8.88
N ASN A 365 -0.87 25.68 -8.28
CA ASN A 365 -0.89 25.23 -6.89
C ASN A 365 -0.14 23.91 -6.68
N GLY A 366 0.17 23.18 -7.75
CA GLY A 366 0.97 21.95 -7.68
C GLY A 366 2.46 22.20 -7.82
N ALA A 367 2.91 23.44 -8.06
CA ALA A 367 4.32 23.76 -8.21
C ALA A 367 4.93 24.22 -6.88
N GLU A 368 6.26 24.12 -6.75
CA GLU A 368 6.99 24.61 -5.57
C GLU A 368 6.87 26.14 -5.41
N ASN A 369 6.83 26.86 -6.54
CA ASN A 369 6.63 28.30 -6.59
C ASN A 369 6.09 28.77 -7.95
N ASP A 370 5.53 29.97 -7.99
CA ASP A 370 4.92 30.56 -9.18
C ASP A 370 5.89 30.63 -10.38
N GLU A 371 7.16 30.98 -10.16
CA GLU A 371 8.17 31.10 -11.21
C GLU A 371 8.37 29.77 -11.95
N SER A 372 8.57 28.69 -11.18
CA SER A 372 8.68 27.33 -11.72
C SER A 372 7.40 26.90 -12.46
N ALA A 373 6.22 27.29 -11.95
CA ALA A 373 4.96 26.97 -12.60
C ALA A 373 4.85 27.65 -13.97
N TYR A 374 5.21 28.93 -14.07
CA TYR A 374 5.17 29.66 -15.34
C TYR A 374 6.19 29.12 -16.35
N GLU A 375 7.38 28.72 -15.90
CA GLU A 375 8.35 28.03 -16.76
C GLU A 375 7.79 26.72 -17.33
N LEU A 376 7.12 25.91 -16.50
CA LEU A 376 6.46 24.68 -16.96
C LEU A 376 5.37 25.01 -17.99
N ARG A 377 4.59 26.06 -17.77
CA ARG A 377 3.56 26.48 -18.72
C ARG A 377 4.14 26.90 -20.06
N GLU A 378 5.26 27.61 -20.08
CA GLU A 378 5.96 27.98 -21.31
C GLU A 378 6.41 26.73 -22.08
N LYS A 379 6.99 25.72 -21.38
CA LYS A 379 7.33 24.43 -22.00
C LYS A 379 6.10 23.75 -22.61
N LEU A 380 4.96 23.76 -21.91
CA LEU A 380 3.72 23.15 -22.38
C LEU A 380 3.13 23.81 -23.63
N LYS A 381 3.49 25.05 -23.98
CA LYS A 381 3.10 25.65 -25.27
C LYS A 381 3.64 24.86 -26.47
N SER A 382 4.80 24.21 -26.30
CA SER A 382 5.38 23.31 -27.31
C SER A 382 4.65 21.97 -27.37
N PHE A 383 3.99 21.57 -26.27
CA PHE A 383 3.10 20.42 -26.27
C PHE A 383 1.79 20.74 -26.99
N ASP A 384 1.16 21.86 -26.64
CA ASP A 384 -0.07 22.36 -27.26
C ASP A 384 -0.19 23.89 -27.13
N ALA A 385 -0.43 24.59 -28.24
CA ALA A 385 -0.56 26.05 -28.27
C ALA A 385 -1.71 26.59 -27.41
N ALA A 386 -2.69 25.76 -27.03
CA ALA A 386 -3.80 26.13 -26.15
C ALA A 386 -3.36 26.48 -24.72
N PHE A 387 -2.14 26.13 -24.30
CA PHE A 387 -1.55 26.60 -23.04
C PHE A 387 -1.18 28.09 -23.05
N ALA A 388 -1.01 28.70 -24.23
CA ALA A 388 -0.79 30.14 -24.38
C ALA A 388 -2.05 30.99 -24.18
N LYS A 389 -3.24 30.37 -24.14
CA LYS A 389 -4.51 31.07 -23.93
C LYS A 389 -4.77 31.29 -22.43
N HIS A 390 -5.36 32.44 -22.09
CA HIS A 390 -5.68 32.87 -20.71
C HIS A 390 -4.45 32.93 -19.79
N PRO A 391 -3.47 33.82 -20.06
CA PRO A 391 -2.22 33.89 -19.30
C PRO A 391 -2.44 34.13 -17.80
N GLU A 392 -3.47 34.88 -17.43
CA GLU A 392 -3.82 35.18 -16.03
C GLU A 392 -4.50 34.03 -15.27
N SER A 393 -4.68 32.86 -15.89
CA SER A 393 -5.34 31.73 -15.23
C SER A 393 -4.33 30.89 -14.49
N ASP A 394 -4.59 30.65 -13.21
CA ASP A 394 -3.80 29.79 -12.30
C ASP A 394 -3.90 28.29 -12.62
N ARG A 395 -4.86 27.91 -13.46
CA ARG A 395 -5.08 26.52 -13.85
C ARG A 395 -5.56 26.42 -15.28
N ARG A 396 -4.87 25.63 -16.09
CA ARG A 396 -5.20 25.44 -17.50
C ARG A 396 -5.43 23.97 -17.83
N ARG A 397 -6.64 23.68 -18.35
CA ARG A 397 -7.00 22.38 -18.92
C ARG A 397 -6.96 22.46 -20.46
N VAL A 398 -6.21 21.56 -21.07
CA VAL A 398 -6.21 21.33 -22.52
C VAL A 398 -6.73 19.92 -22.79
N VAL A 399 -7.82 19.81 -23.54
CA VAL A 399 -8.40 18.51 -23.90
C VAL A 399 -7.58 17.93 -25.06
N ILE A 400 -7.01 16.74 -24.86
CA ILE A 400 -6.23 16.04 -25.88
C ILE A 400 -7.19 15.29 -26.81
N GLN A 401 -8.07 14.47 -26.22
CA GLN A 401 -9.02 13.67 -26.99
C GLN A 401 -10.24 13.33 -26.14
N LYS A 402 -11.38 13.14 -26.80
CA LYS A 402 -12.65 12.78 -26.18
C LYS A 402 -13.18 11.46 -26.70
N GLY A 403 -14.04 10.80 -25.92
CA GLY A 403 -14.80 9.66 -26.40
C GLY A 403 -14.00 8.36 -26.56
N LEU A 404 -12.89 8.20 -25.84
CA LEU A 404 -11.99 7.05 -25.95
C LEU A 404 -12.56 5.78 -25.31
N THR A 405 -12.33 4.61 -25.91
CA THR A 405 -12.38 3.32 -25.19
C THR A 405 -11.18 3.16 -24.24
N SER A 406 -11.20 2.15 -23.37
CA SER A 406 -10.09 1.88 -22.45
C SER A 406 -8.77 1.57 -23.18
N SER A 407 -8.82 0.81 -24.28
CA SER A 407 -7.64 0.52 -25.09
C SER A 407 -7.11 1.76 -25.82
N GLU A 408 -8.00 2.57 -26.40
CA GLU A 408 -7.60 3.81 -27.08
C GLU A 408 -7.06 4.85 -26.08
N LEU A 409 -7.59 4.89 -24.86
CA LEU A 409 -7.09 5.71 -23.77
C LEU A 409 -5.65 5.35 -23.41
N ALA A 410 -5.35 4.05 -23.24
CA ALA A 410 -3.99 3.60 -22.93
C ALA A 410 -3.00 4.02 -24.02
N SER A 411 -3.32 3.79 -25.29
CA SER A 411 -2.46 4.20 -26.41
C SER A 411 -2.30 5.71 -26.53
N CYS A 412 -3.38 6.48 -26.33
CA CYS A 412 -3.34 7.95 -26.38
C CYS A 412 -2.53 8.53 -25.22
N LEU A 413 -2.65 7.96 -24.02
CA LEU A 413 -1.88 8.35 -22.85
C LEU A 413 -0.39 8.05 -23.05
N GLU A 414 -0.03 6.86 -23.54
CA GLU A 414 1.36 6.48 -23.79
C GLU A 414 2.05 7.41 -24.80
N LEU A 415 1.37 7.73 -25.92
CA LEU A 415 1.87 8.69 -26.91
C LEU A 415 2.03 10.10 -26.31
N SER A 416 1.08 10.52 -25.48
CA SER A 416 1.11 11.84 -24.85
C SER A 416 2.23 11.94 -23.81
N MET A 417 2.45 10.89 -23.01
CA MET A 417 3.55 10.80 -22.05
C MET A 417 4.90 10.83 -22.75
N ALA A 418 5.06 10.10 -23.86
CA ALA A 418 6.29 10.13 -24.66
C ALA A 418 6.59 11.54 -25.19
N LYS A 419 5.57 12.26 -25.68
CA LYS A 419 5.70 13.65 -26.14
C LYS A 419 6.08 14.61 -25.00
N LEU A 420 5.50 14.45 -23.82
CA LEU A 420 5.84 15.24 -22.63
C LEU A 420 7.25 14.94 -22.11
N LYS A 421 7.68 13.67 -22.13
CA LYS A 421 9.03 13.28 -21.72
C LYS A 421 10.12 13.92 -22.59
N ALA A 422 9.84 14.15 -23.87
CA ALA A 422 10.75 14.87 -24.76
C ALA A 422 10.90 16.37 -24.41
N LEU A 423 10.02 16.93 -23.57
CA LEU A 423 10.04 18.33 -23.13
C LEU A 423 10.59 18.50 -21.70
N ALA A 424 10.87 17.41 -20.98
CA ALA A 424 11.23 17.40 -19.56
C ALA A 424 12.58 18.07 -19.27
#